data_AF-A0A6N6QE31-F1
#
_entry.id   AF-A0A6N6QE31-F1
#
_cell.length_a   1.000
_cell.length_b   1.000
_cell.length_c   1.000
_cell.angle_alpha   90.00
_cell.angle_beta   90.00
_cell.angle_gamma   90.00
#
_symmetry.space_group_name_H-M   'P 1'
#
loop_
_entity.id
_entity.type
_entity.pdbx_description
1 polymer ?
#
loop_
_entity_poly.entity_id
_entity_poly.type
_entity_poly.pdbx_seq_one_letter_code
_entity_poly.pdbx_strand_id
1 'polypeptide(L)'
;MIDTDKRKYAMIANGTVAMVREFSLADAIPDGWVMYRDTLPPVVDADHEAVVSGYAVDALGYCTQNWIVTPKVDTQALPPPPTVPVEVPLWAFRAVLTVRGINTQVDGLIASLPEPDRTVARTQWEFGNYIVRGHPLIAALGAQIGMTTADIDEVFRLASSLK
;
A
#
# COMPACT_ATOMS: atom_id res chain seq x y z
N MET A 1 -41.25 -7.37 9.22
CA MET A 1 -41.65 -8.05 10.47
C MET A 1 -40.41 -8.05 11.35
N ILE A 2 -40.32 -7.11 12.31
CA ILE A 2 -39.18 -7.06 13.22
C ILE A 2 -39.38 -8.23 14.19
N ASP A 3 -38.44 -9.17 14.24
CA ASP A 3 -38.44 -10.31 15.16
C ASP A 3 -38.39 -9.73 16.59
N THR A 4 -39.56 -9.49 17.20
CA THR A 4 -39.72 -8.67 18.41
C THR A 4 -39.32 -9.44 19.67
N ASP A 5 -39.00 -10.73 19.51
CA ASP A 5 -38.70 -11.67 20.58
C ASP A 5 -37.22 -11.72 20.97
N LYS A 6 -36.33 -10.94 20.33
CA LYS A 6 -34.89 -10.95 20.63
C LYS A 6 -34.39 -9.57 21.08
N ARG A 7 -33.51 -9.57 22.09
CA ARG A 7 -32.81 -8.35 22.56
C ARG A 7 -31.32 -8.60 22.65
N LYS A 8 -30.54 -7.57 22.37
CA LYS A 8 -29.08 -7.60 22.52
C LYS A 8 -28.70 -7.41 23.98
N TYR A 9 -27.72 -8.20 24.42
CA TYR A 9 -27.07 -8.09 25.72
C TYR A 9 -25.56 -8.14 25.54
N ALA A 10 -24.85 -7.49 26.45
CA ALA A 10 -23.40 -7.45 26.47
C ALA A 10 -22.88 -8.13 27.74
N MET A 11 -21.93 -9.04 27.60
CA MET A 11 -21.24 -9.65 28.73
C MET A 11 -20.15 -8.71 29.23
N ILE A 12 -20.15 -8.44 30.53
CA ILE A 12 -19.10 -7.67 31.18
C ILE A 12 -18.13 -8.64 31.84
N ALA A 13 -16.87 -8.62 31.42
CA ALA A 13 -15.80 -9.38 32.05
C ALA A 13 -14.70 -8.40 32.47
N ASN A 14 -14.28 -8.45 33.75
CA ASN A 14 -13.23 -7.59 34.30
C ASN A 14 -13.47 -6.08 34.07
N GLY A 15 -14.74 -5.65 34.13
CA GLY A 15 -15.12 -4.24 33.94
C GLY A 15 -15.12 -3.75 32.48
N THR A 16 -14.91 -4.63 31.50
CA THR A 16 -14.96 -4.30 30.06
C THR A 16 -16.00 -5.16 29.34
N VAL A 17 -16.58 -4.64 28.26
CA VAL A 17 -17.49 -5.41 27.40
C VAL A 17 -16.69 -6.46 26.63
N ALA A 18 -16.89 -7.74 26.96
CA ALA A 18 -16.17 -8.85 26.35
C ALA A 18 -16.85 -9.37 25.09
N MET A 19 -18.19 -9.37 25.07
CA MET A 19 -18.98 -9.79 23.91
C MET A 19 -20.38 -9.18 23.92
N VAL A 20 -20.99 -9.06 22.74
CA VAL A 20 -22.40 -8.71 22.57
C VAL A 20 -23.11 -9.86 21.86
N ARG A 21 -24.25 -10.30 22.38
CA ARG A 21 -25.05 -11.41 21.85
C ARG A 21 -26.53 -11.10 21.96
N GLU A 22 -27.32 -11.64 21.05
CA GLU A 22 -28.78 -11.61 21.12
C GLU A 22 -29.30 -12.79 21.95
N PHE A 23 -30.21 -12.50 22.88
CA PHE A 23 -30.96 -13.50 23.65
C PHE A 23 -32.44 -13.36 23.34
N SER A 24 -33.17 -14.48 23.38
CA SER A 24 -34.62 -14.46 23.36
C SER A 24 -35.15 -13.81 24.62
N LEU A 25 -36.25 -13.08 24.51
CA LEU A 25 -36.98 -12.50 25.66
C LEU A 25 -37.53 -13.58 26.61
N ALA A 26 -37.71 -14.80 26.10
CA ALA A 26 -38.17 -15.95 26.88
C ALA A 26 -37.03 -16.64 27.66
N ASP A 27 -35.77 -16.37 27.32
CA ASP A 27 -34.61 -17.01 27.95
C ASP A 27 -34.17 -16.25 29.21
N ALA A 28 -33.77 -16.99 30.25
CA ALA A 28 -33.13 -16.39 31.40
C ALA A 28 -31.75 -15.84 31.00
N ILE A 29 -31.52 -14.56 31.30
CA ILE A 29 -30.24 -13.89 31.02
C ILE A 29 -29.22 -14.36 32.06
N PRO A 30 -28.03 -14.87 31.66
CA PRO A 30 -27.01 -15.29 32.61
C PRO A 30 -26.46 -14.11 33.43
N ASP A 31 -25.97 -14.39 34.64
CA ASP A 31 -25.33 -13.38 35.49
C ASP A 31 -24.11 -12.75 34.78
N GLY A 32 -23.94 -11.44 34.96
CA GLY A 32 -22.86 -10.66 34.33
C GLY A 32 -23.17 -10.13 32.91
N TRP A 33 -24.39 -10.37 32.41
CA TRP A 33 -24.88 -9.78 31.17
C TRP A 33 -25.72 -8.54 31.42
N VAL A 34 -25.46 -7.50 30.64
CA VAL A 34 -26.10 -6.20 30.74
C VAL A 34 -26.89 -5.92 29.46
N MET A 35 -28.09 -5.35 29.58
CA MET A 35 -28.91 -5.03 28.41
C MET A 35 -28.20 -3.98 27.55
N TYR A 36 -28.14 -4.27 26.25
CA TYR A 36 -27.53 -3.38 25.28
C TYR A 36 -28.58 -2.40 24.75
N ARG A 37 -28.19 -1.13 24.65
CA ARG A 37 -29.02 -0.03 24.15
C ARG A 37 -28.32 0.62 22.96
N ASP A 38 -28.94 0.52 21.79
CA ASP A 38 -28.48 1.23 20.60
C ASP A 38 -28.55 2.74 20.87
N THR A 39 -27.41 3.41 20.70
CA THR A 39 -27.32 4.88 20.73
C THR A 39 -27.29 5.37 19.29
N LEU A 40 -28.04 6.44 19.02
CA LEU A 40 -27.99 7.06 17.70
C LEU A 40 -26.56 7.56 17.45
N PRO A 41 -26.01 7.37 16.24
CA PRO A 41 -24.73 7.95 15.87
C PRO A 41 -24.80 9.48 16.05
N PRO A 42 -23.69 10.12 16.47
CA PRO A 42 -23.62 11.57 16.51
C PRO A 42 -23.84 12.16 15.12
N VAL A 43 -24.46 13.34 15.06
CA VAL A 43 -24.58 14.10 13.81
C VAL A 43 -23.18 14.57 13.42
N VAL A 44 -22.70 14.09 12.28
CA VAL A 44 -21.40 14.45 11.70
C VAL A 44 -21.60 15.24 10.40
N ASP A 45 -20.64 16.09 10.07
CA ASP A 45 -20.64 16.83 8.80
C ASP A 45 -20.33 15.91 7.59
N ALA A 46 -20.32 16.47 6.39
CA ALA A 46 -20.12 15.71 5.16
C ALA A 46 -18.72 15.04 5.08
N ASP A 47 -17.72 15.61 5.76
CA ASP A 47 -16.32 15.22 5.68
C ASP A 47 -15.90 14.28 6.83
N HIS A 48 -16.81 13.97 7.75
CA HIS A 48 -16.56 13.07 8.87
C HIS A 48 -17.56 11.91 8.88
N GLU A 49 -17.12 10.78 9.43
CA GLU A 49 -17.95 9.61 9.68
C GLU A 49 -17.95 9.26 11.16
N ALA A 50 -19.12 8.90 11.67
CA ALA A 50 -19.26 8.35 13.01
C ALA A 50 -18.96 6.86 12.95
N VAL A 51 -17.91 6.42 13.65
CA VAL A 51 -17.49 5.02 13.71
C VAL A 51 -17.62 4.53 15.15
N VAL A 52 -18.09 3.30 15.33
CA VAL A 52 -18.14 2.67 16.66
C VAL A 52 -16.72 2.26 17.04
N SER A 53 -16.15 2.92 18.05
CA SER A 53 -14.82 2.59 18.58
C SER A 53 -14.85 1.47 19.61
N GLY A 54 -16.02 1.15 20.16
CA GLY A 54 -16.17 0.11 21.18
C GLY A 54 -17.52 0.19 21.89
N TYR A 55 -17.59 -0.46 23.06
CA TYR A 55 -18.80 -0.51 23.88
C TYR A 55 -18.46 -0.14 25.33
N ALA A 56 -19.33 0.59 26.00
CA ALA A 56 -19.17 0.99 27.39
C ALA A 56 -20.49 0.90 28.16
N VAL A 57 -20.41 0.60 29.46
CA VAL A 57 -21.58 0.62 30.35
C VAL A 57 -21.81 2.05 30.81
N ASP A 58 -23.02 2.56 30.63
CA ASP A 58 -23.41 3.90 31.06
C ASP A 58 -23.77 3.96 32.56
N ALA A 59 -24.02 5.17 33.06
CA ALA A 59 -24.39 5.40 34.46
C ALA A 59 -25.73 4.78 34.88
N LEU A 60 -26.56 4.37 33.91
CA LEU A 60 -27.83 3.68 34.14
C LEU A 60 -27.68 2.15 34.09
N GLY A 61 -26.45 1.66 33.89
CA GLY A 61 -26.15 0.24 33.83
C GLY A 61 -26.53 -0.42 32.51
N TYR A 62 -26.61 0.33 31.40
CA TYR A 62 -26.80 -0.23 30.05
C TYR A 62 -25.49 -0.23 29.26
N CYS A 63 -25.28 -1.26 28.45
CA CYS A 63 -24.17 -1.27 27.49
C CYS A 63 -24.56 -0.46 26.26
N THR A 64 -23.74 0.53 25.89
CA THR A 64 -23.97 1.43 24.76
C THR A 64 -22.76 1.44 23.82
N GLN A 65 -22.98 1.81 22.55
CA GLN A 65 -21.89 2.04 21.60
C GLN A 65 -21.15 3.32 21.96
N ASN A 66 -19.82 3.24 21.98
CA ASN A 66 -18.96 4.40 22.04
C ASN A 66 -18.63 4.84 20.61
N TRP A 67 -19.10 6.04 20.24
CA TRP A 67 -18.89 6.62 18.92
C TRP A 67 -17.66 7.53 18.93
N ILE A 68 -16.83 7.40 17.90
CA ILE A 68 -15.80 8.38 17.57
C ILE A 68 -16.13 9.01 16.22
N VAL A 69 -15.75 10.27 16.06
CA VAL A 69 -15.89 11.00 14.80
C VAL A 69 -14.52 10.99 14.12
N THR A 70 -14.44 10.36 12.95
CA THR A 70 -13.21 10.23 12.18
C THR A 70 -13.37 11.03 10.89
N PRO A 71 -12.36 11.78 10.42
CA PRO A 71 -12.43 12.37 9.09
C PRO A 71 -12.55 11.26 8.06
N LYS A 72 -13.47 11.41 7.10
CA LYS A 72 -13.55 10.55 5.92
C LYS A 72 -12.25 10.74 5.16
N VAL A 73 -11.42 9.72 5.21
CA VAL A 73 -10.25 9.66 4.35
C VAL A 73 -10.77 9.35 2.96
N ASP A 74 -10.82 10.38 2.11
CA ASP A 74 -11.13 10.24 0.70
C ASP A 74 -10.07 9.33 0.09
N THR A 75 -10.38 8.04 0.03
CA THR A 75 -9.45 7.01 -0.44
C THR A 75 -9.49 7.02 -1.96
N GLN A 76 -9.19 8.17 -2.54
CA GLN A 76 -9.05 8.30 -3.98
C GLN A 76 -7.88 7.39 -4.37
N ALA A 77 -8.21 6.25 -4.98
CA ALA A 77 -7.21 5.28 -5.41
C ALA A 77 -6.19 6.01 -6.28
N LEU A 78 -4.95 6.13 -5.80
CA LEU A 78 -3.87 6.67 -6.59
C LEU A 78 -3.84 5.91 -7.93
N PRO A 79 -3.78 6.60 -9.08
CA PRO A 79 -3.64 5.91 -10.36
C PRO A 79 -2.45 4.94 -10.26
N PRO A 80 -2.58 3.70 -10.76
CA PRO A 80 -1.48 2.75 -10.69
C PRO A 80 -0.25 3.41 -11.33
N PRO A 81 0.93 3.33 -10.69
CA PRO A 81 2.14 3.92 -11.23
C PRO A 81 2.35 3.40 -12.67
N PRO A 82 2.79 4.26 -13.61
CA PRO A 82 3.02 3.84 -14.98
C PRO A 82 3.94 2.62 -15.00
N THR A 83 3.49 1.55 -15.66
CA THR A 83 4.20 0.27 -15.74
C THR A 83 5.57 0.51 -16.33
N VAL A 84 6.62 0.19 -15.56
CA VAL A 84 8.00 0.31 -16.03
C VAL A 84 8.21 -0.76 -17.11
N PRO A 85 8.66 -0.38 -18.31
CA PRO A 85 8.97 -1.34 -19.37
C PRO A 85 10.02 -2.36 -18.89
N VAL A 86 9.80 -3.64 -19.20
CA VAL A 86 10.74 -4.72 -18.85
C VAL A 86 11.99 -4.64 -19.73
N GLU A 87 11.80 -4.30 -21.00
CA GLU A 87 12.85 -4.10 -21.98
C GLU A 87 12.61 -2.82 -22.77
N VAL A 88 13.68 -2.19 -23.22
CA VAL A 88 13.65 -1.03 -24.12
C VAL A 88 14.70 -1.19 -25.21
N PRO A 89 14.53 -0.55 -26.38
CA PRO A 89 15.58 -0.51 -27.38
C PRO A 89 16.86 0.10 -26.80
N LEU A 90 18.01 -0.54 -27.04
CA LEU A 90 19.27 -0.12 -26.43
C LEU A 90 19.68 1.30 -26.85
N TRP A 91 19.38 1.68 -28.09
CA TRP A 91 19.62 3.04 -28.59
C TRP A 91 18.85 4.09 -27.79
N ALA A 92 17.59 3.81 -27.41
CA ALA A 92 16.73 4.74 -26.68
C ALA A 92 17.22 4.89 -25.23
N PHE A 93 17.62 3.78 -24.62
CA PHE A 93 18.27 3.79 -23.31
C PHE A 93 19.54 4.66 -23.33
N ARG A 94 20.43 4.42 -24.30
CA ARG A 94 21.66 5.20 -24.47
C ARG A 94 21.38 6.69 -24.72
N ALA A 95 20.38 7.03 -25.51
CA ALA A 95 19.98 8.42 -25.74
C ALA A 95 19.60 9.13 -24.43
N VAL A 96 18.81 8.48 -23.57
CA VAL A 96 18.46 9.03 -22.25
C VAL A 96 19.68 9.18 -21.36
N LEU A 97 20.59 8.20 -21.35
CA LEU A 97 21.84 8.29 -20.60
C LEU A 97 22.75 9.44 -21.10
N THR A 98 22.80 9.67 -22.41
CA THR A 98 23.53 10.79 -23.02
C THR A 98 22.94 12.13 -22.59
N VAL A 99 21.62 12.29 -22.62
CA VAL A 99 20.94 13.51 -22.16
C VAL A 99 21.19 13.75 -20.66
N ARG A 100 21.31 12.69 -19.86
CA ARG A 100 21.66 12.75 -18.44
C ARG A 100 23.15 12.93 -18.15
N GLY A 101 24.02 12.91 -19.17
CA GLY A 101 25.47 13.07 -19.01
C GLY A 101 26.18 11.89 -18.33
N ILE A 102 25.53 10.72 -18.24
CA ILE A 102 26.06 9.53 -17.52
C ILE A 102 26.71 8.50 -18.45
N ASN A 103 26.75 8.75 -19.77
CA ASN A 103 27.34 7.82 -20.74
C ASN A 103 28.81 7.49 -20.45
N THR A 104 29.62 8.49 -20.04
CA THR A 104 31.04 8.29 -19.70
C THR A 104 31.23 7.37 -18.50
N GLN A 105 30.28 7.34 -17.57
CA GLN A 105 30.32 6.47 -16.40
C GLN A 105 30.03 5.01 -16.80
N VAL A 106 29.17 4.79 -17.79
CA VAL A 106 28.93 3.44 -18.34
C VAL A 106 30.19 2.91 -19.01
N ASP A 107 30.86 3.74 -19.82
CA ASP A 107 32.10 3.34 -20.48
C ASP A 107 33.19 2.98 -19.46
N GLY A 108 33.29 3.77 -18.38
CA GLY A 108 34.19 3.50 -17.25
C GLY A 108 33.86 2.20 -16.51
N LEU A 109 32.57 1.92 -16.29
CA LEU A 109 32.11 0.65 -15.70
C LEU A 109 32.51 -0.53 -16.58
N ILE A 110 32.20 -0.48 -17.88
CA ILE A 110 32.54 -1.58 -18.82
C ILE A 110 34.05 -1.80 -18.84
N ALA A 111 34.85 -0.73 -18.88
CA ALA A 111 36.30 -0.82 -18.88
C ALA A 111 36.88 -1.45 -17.60
N SER A 112 36.19 -1.30 -16.46
CA SER A 112 36.60 -1.84 -15.16
C SER A 112 36.37 -3.34 -14.99
N LEU A 113 35.57 -3.95 -15.87
CA LEU A 113 35.27 -5.38 -15.81
C LEU A 113 36.52 -6.23 -16.17
N PRO A 114 36.70 -7.40 -15.54
CA PRO A 114 37.73 -8.36 -15.95
C PRO A 114 37.38 -9.00 -17.30
N GLU A 115 38.37 -9.57 -17.98
CA GLU A 115 38.09 -10.47 -19.12
C GLU A 115 37.64 -11.84 -18.60
N PRO A 116 36.66 -12.51 -19.24
CA PRO A 116 36.03 -12.16 -20.53
C PRO A 116 34.81 -11.23 -20.43
N ASP A 117 34.35 -10.92 -19.21
CA ASP A 117 33.10 -10.19 -18.97
C ASP A 117 33.08 -8.80 -19.62
N ARG A 118 34.22 -8.11 -19.64
CA ARG A 118 34.38 -6.84 -20.33
C ARG A 118 34.05 -6.94 -21.82
N THR A 119 34.62 -7.93 -22.51
CA THR A 119 34.40 -8.10 -23.95
C THR A 119 32.94 -8.45 -24.24
N VAL A 120 32.33 -9.30 -23.40
CA VAL A 120 30.90 -9.65 -23.52
C VAL A 120 30.02 -8.43 -23.27
N ALA A 121 30.23 -7.71 -22.17
CA ALA A 121 29.46 -6.52 -21.81
C ALA A 121 29.58 -5.42 -22.88
N ARG A 122 30.78 -5.18 -23.41
CA ARG A 122 31.01 -4.23 -24.50
C ARG A 122 30.27 -4.65 -25.77
N THR A 123 30.36 -5.92 -26.16
CA THR A 123 29.66 -6.44 -27.34
C THR A 123 28.14 -6.23 -27.20
N GLN A 124 27.60 -6.51 -26.02
CA GLN A 124 26.18 -6.33 -25.74
C GLN A 124 25.77 -4.85 -25.72
N TRP A 125 26.64 -3.97 -25.22
CA TRP A 125 26.44 -2.52 -25.19
C TRP A 125 26.52 -1.86 -26.59
N GLU A 126 27.37 -2.39 -27.47
CA GLU A 126 27.59 -1.86 -28.82
C GLU A 126 26.61 -2.43 -29.85
N PHE A 127 26.35 -3.75 -29.79
CA PHE A 127 25.59 -4.47 -30.81
C PHE A 127 24.25 -5.04 -30.31
N GLY A 128 23.88 -4.77 -29.05
CA GLY A 128 22.59 -5.20 -28.50
C GLY A 128 21.41 -4.45 -29.14
N ASN A 129 20.34 -5.18 -29.43
CA ASN A 129 19.10 -4.58 -29.95
C ASN A 129 18.25 -3.99 -28.81
N TYR A 130 18.19 -4.70 -27.68
CA TYR A 130 17.36 -4.38 -26.53
C TYR A 130 18.16 -4.52 -25.25
N ILE A 131 17.73 -3.80 -24.22
CA ILE A 131 18.24 -3.98 -22.87
C ILE A 131 17.10 -4.21 -21.89
N VAL A 132 17.29 -5.20 -21.03
CA VAL A 132 16.32 -5.63 -20.03
C VAL A 132 16.65 -4.97 -18.70
N ARG A 133 15.64 -4.54 -17.94
CA ARG A 133 15.82 -3.89 -16.63
C ARG A 133 16.59 -4.75 -15.63
N GLY A 134 16.39 -6.07 -15.67
CA GLY A 134 17.09 -7.04 -14.83
C GLY A 134 18.51 -7.39 -15.30
N HIS A 135 19.06 -6.68 -16.29
CA HIS A 135 20.38 -7.00 -16.81
C HIS A 135 21.49 -6.70 -15.77
N PRO A 136 22.48 -7.59 -15.57
CA PRO A 136 23.55 -7.39 -14.59
C PRO A 136 24.31 -6.06 -14.74
N LEU A 137 24.51 -5.61 -15.99
CA LEU A 137 25.15 -4.32 -16.29
C LEU A 137 24.38 -3.13 -15.68
N ILE A 138 23.05 -3.17 -15.66
CA ILE A 138 22.21 -2.09 -15.13
C ILE A 138 22.28 -2.07 -13.60
N ALA A 139 22.25 -3.23 -12.96
CA ALA A 139 22.46 -3.33 -11.52
C ALA A 139 23.84 -2.82 -11.11
N ALA A 140 24.89 -3.19 -11.85
CA ALA A 140 26.25 -2.72 -11.63
C ALA A 140 26.39 -1.20 -11.86
N LEU A 141 25.74 -0.67 -12.91
CA LEU A 141 25.68 0.76 -13.17
C LEU A 141 25.03 1.49 -12.00
N GLY A 142 23.85 1.05 -11.57
CA GLY A 142 23.15 1.64 -10.44
C GLY A 142 24.02 1.76 -9.18
N ALA A 143 24.72 0.66 -8.84
CA ALA A 143 25.63 0.64 -7.70
C ALA A 143 26.82 1.58 -7.86
N GLN A 144 27.40 1.69 -9.05
CA GLN A 144 28.62 2.49 -9.27
C GLN A 144 28.37 4.00 -9.29
N ILE A 145 27.21 4.44 -9.78
CA ILE A 145 26.88 5.87 -9.91
C ILE A 145 25.85 6.35 -8.88
N GLY A 146 25.46 5.48 -7.95
CA GLY A 146 24.52 5.81 -6.87
C GLY A 146 23.08 6.02 -7.33
N MET A 147 22.70 5.45 -8.49
CA MET A 147 21.31 5.50 -8.95
C MET A 147 20.45 4.53 -8.14
N THR A 148 19.30 5.02 -7.67
CA THR A 148 18.31 4.18 -7.02
C THR A 148 17.55 3.35 -8.06
N THR A 149 16.85 2.32 -7.61
CA THR A 149 15.92 1.56 -8.46
C THR A 149 14.90 2.48 -9.14
N ALA A 150 14.44 3.53 -8.45
CA ALA A 150 13.51 4.50 -9.02
C ALA A 150 14.13 5.32 -10.15
N ASP A 151 15.41 5.67 -10.05
CA ASP A 151 16.12 6.40 -11.11
C ASP A 151 16.31 5.54 -12.36
N ILE A 152 16.62 4.25 -12.18
CA ILE A 152 16.72 3.28 -13.28
C ILE A 152 15.36 3.15 -13.96
N ASP A 153 14.29 3.01 -13.19
CA ASP A 153 12.92 2.90 -13.72
C ASP A 153 12.54 4.12 -14.55
N GLU A 154 12.97 5.29 -14.11
CA GLU A 154 12.73 6.52 -14.84
C GLU A 154 13.49 6.57 -16.17
N VAL A 155 14.72 6.05 -16.22
CA VAL A 155 15.42 5.91 -17.51
C VAL A 155 14.66 4.98 -18.44
N PHE A 156 14.11 3.86 -17.95
CA PHE A 156 13.30 2.96 -18.76
C PHE A 156 12.01 3.60 -19.27
N ARG A 157 11.30 4.36 -18.42
CA ARG A 157 10.10 5.10 -18.82
C ARG A 157 10.42 6.13 -19.90
N LEU A 158 11.46 6.95 -19.69
CA LEU A 158 11.89 7.95 -20.68
C LEU A 158 12.33 7.29 -21.99
N ALA A 159 13.09 6.20 -21.93
CA ALA A 159 13.53 5.48 -23.12
C ALA A 159 12.33 4.93 -23.91
N SER A 160 11.30 4.40 -23.24
CA SER A 160 10.08 3.91 -23.92
C SER A 160 9.21 5.00 -24.52
N SER A 161 9.39 6.25 -24.10
CA SER A 161 8.67 7.41 -24.65
C SER A 161 9.25 7.88 -25.99
N LEU A 162 10.51 7.51 -26.28
CA LEU A 162 11.18 7.81 -27.54
C LEU A 162 10.65 6.85 -28.61
N LYS A 163 10.10 7.41 -29.69
CA LYS A 163 9.53 6.69 -30.84
C LYS A 163 10.28 7.03 -32.12
#